data_AF-A0A7C7QCL1-F1
#
_entry.id   AF-A0A7C7QCL1-F1
#
_cell.length_a   1.000
_cell.length_b   1.000
_cell.length_c   1.000
_cell.angle_alpha   90.00
_cell.angle_beta   90.00
_cell.angle_gamma   90.00
#
_symmetry.space_group_name_H-M   'P 1'
#
loop_
_entity.id
_entity.type
_entity.pdbx_description
1 polymer ?
#
loop_
_entity_poly.entity_id
_entity_poly.type
_entity_poly.pdbx_seq_one_letter_code
_entity_poly.pdbx_strand_id
1 'polypeptide(L)'
;RSEAYVHLLPNIMWRGWFWELDIGTNTEIALKARGRLITCSTASGPAFEGAHIKDGMRAARGNRVRVYGRWILYQTIGGLTPVGICGSGVLDAVVTLRKVGILSRTGRTDSIPG
;
A
#
# COMPACT_ATOMS: atom_id res chain seq x y z
N ARG A 1 8.68 14.45 19.60
CA ARG A 1 9.87 15.06 18.95
C ARG A 1 10.15 14.27 17.69
N SER A 2 9.86 14.86 16.54
CA SER A 2 10.04 14.25 15.22
C SER A 2 9.81 15.35 14.19
N GLU A 3 10.76 16.28 14.11
CA GLU A 3 10.74 17.35 13.12
C GLU A 3 11.07 16.73 11.75
N ALA A 4 10.02 16.45 10.98
CA ALA A 4 10.16 16.05 9.58
C ALA A 4 10.67 17.25 8.78
N TYR A 5 12.00 17.40 8.74
CA TYR A 5 12.68 18.49 8.04
C TYR A 5 12.59 18.24 6.52
N VAL A 6 11.45 18.63 5.94
CA VAL A 6 11.17 18.50 4.51
C VAL A 6 12.12 19.41 3.73
N HIS A 7 13.27 18.86 3.34
CA HIS A 7 14.28 19.50 2.48
C HIS A 7 13.78 19.59 1.02
N LEU A 8 12.71 20.35 0.80
CA LEU A 8 12.33 20.82 -0.52
C LEU A 8 13.29 21.93 -0.97
N LEU A 9 13.69 21.88 -2.25
CA LEU A 9 14.61 22.83 -2.85
C LEU A 9 14.06 24.28 -2.71
N PRO A 10 14.90 25.27 -2.32
CA PRO A 10 14.44 26.57 -1.81
C PRO A 10 13.67 27.44 -2.81
N ASN A 11 13.61 27.05 -4.09
CA ASN A 11 13.12 27.87 -5.19
C ASN A 11 11.67 27.57 -5.63
N ILE A 12 11.01 26.54 -5.08
CA ILE A 12 9.60 26.23 -5.43
C ILE A 12 8.64 26.61 -4.29
N MET A 13 8.33 27.91 -4.23
CA MET A 13 7.27 28.45 -3.37
C MET A 13 5.88 27.99 -3.83
N TRP A 14 5.47 26.78 -3.44
CA TRP A 14 4.10 26.29 -3.67
C TRP A 14 3.06 27.18 -2.97
N ARG A 15 2.48 28.11 -3.73
CA ARG A 15 1.27 28.90 -3.42
C ARG A 15 -0.03 28.08 -3.59
N GLY A 16 0.07 26.87 -4.14
CA GLY A 16 -1.06 25.95 -4.36
C GLY A 16 -1.51 25.21 -3.10
N TRP A 17 -2.42 24.26 -3.32
CA TRP A 17 -2.77 23.24 -2.33
C TRP A 17 -1.81 22.07 -2.51
N PHE A 18 -1.32 21.48 -1.43
CA PHE A 18 -0.67 20.17 -1.47
C PHE A 18 -1.13 19.30 -0.30
N TRP A 19 -1.00 17.99 -0.47
CA TRP A 19 -1.28 16.99 0.54
C TRP A 19 -0.22 15.89 0.51
N GLU A 20 0.19 15.47 1.69
CA GLU A 20 1.09 14.35 1.94
C GLU A 20 0.35 13.30 2.77
N LEU A 21 0.68 12.03 2.55
CA LEU A 21 0.01 10.86 3.10
C LEU A 21 1.08 9.82 3.47
N ASP A 22 1.20 9.50 4.76
CA ASP A 22 1.96 8.36 5.24
C ASP A 22 1.02 7.19 5.57
N ILE A 23 1.45 5.95 5.32
CA ILE A 23 0.61 4.75 5.48
C ILE A 23 1.43 3.61 6.07
N GLY A 24 1.20 3.34 7.35
CA GLY A 24 1.68 2.16 8.06
C GLY A 24 0.62 1.65 9.04
N THR A 25 1.05 1.32 10.25
CA THR A 25 0.19 1.00 11.41
C THR A 25 -0.84 2.12 11.71
N ASN A 26 -0.44 3.38 11.53
CA ASN A 26 -1.33 4.53 11.43
C ASN A 26 -1.32 5.08 9.99
N THR A 27 -2.28 5.95 9.68
CA THR A 27 -2.28 6.77 8.47
C THR A 27 -2.30 8.24 8.88
N GLU A 28 -1.24 8.95 8.53
CA GLU A 28 -1.05 10.38 8.76
C GLU A 28 -1.33 11.16 7.47
N ILE A 29 -2.09 12.26 7.58
CA ILE A 29 -2.36 13.18 6.46
C ILE A 29 -1.91 14.58 6.85
N ALA A 30 -1.19 15.25 5.95
CA ALA A 30 -0.80 16.66 6.07
C ALA A 30 -1.29 17.45 4.86
N LEU A 31 -2.23 18.38 5.07
CA LEU A 31 -2.82 19.24 4.04
C LEU A 31 -2.35 20.69 4.18
N LYS A 32 -1.60 21.20 3.21
CA LYS A 32 -1.32 22.63 3.08
C LYS A 32 -2.34 23.27 2.13
N ALA A 33 -3.11 24.23 2.63
CA ALA A 33 -4.10 24.97 1.84
C ALA A 33 -4.22 26.42 2.33
N ARG A 34 -4.25 27.39 1.39
CA ARG A 34 -4.46 28.83 1.68
C ARG A 34 -3.56 29.39 2.81
N GLY A 35 -2.29 28.97 2.84
CA GLY A 35 -1.31 29.40 3.86
C GLY A 35 -1.44 28.72 5.22
N ARG A 36 -2.41 27.81 5.41
CA ARG A 36 -2.54 26.96 6.60
C ARG A 36 -1.99 25.56 6.33
N LEU A 37 -1.52 24.90 7.37
CA LEU A 37 -1.23 23.46 7.41
C LEU A 37 -2.22 22.82 8.40
N ILE A 38 -2.87 21.74 8.00
CA ILE A 38 -3.77 20.94 8.83
C ILE A 38 -3.25 19.50 8.80
N THR A 39 -3.14 18.87 9.95
CA THR A 39 -2.72 17.47 10.06
C THR A 39 -3.76 16.64 10.80
N CYS A 40 -3.84 15.35 10.47
CA CYS A 40 -4.56 14.35 11.25
C CYS A 40 -3.86 12.99 11.16
N SER A 41 -4.18 12.11 12.11
CA SER A 41 -3.75 10.71 12.14
C SER A 41 -4.96 9.83 12.47
N THR A 42 -4.99 8.62 11.94
CA THR A 42 -5.95 7.58 12.31
C THR A 42 -5.26 6.22 12.39
N ALA A 43 -5.74 5.33 13.26
CA ALA A 43 -5.33 3.93 13.21
C ALA A 43 -5.83 3.28 11.90
N SER A 44 -4.94 2.58 11.20
CA SER A 44 -5.19 1.93 9.90
C SER A 44 -4.86 0.44 9.94
N GLY A 45 -3.89 0.05 10.78
CA GLY A 45 -3.40 -1.32 10.94
C GLY A 45 -2.30 -1.68 9.94
N PRO A 46 -1.29 -2.48 10.35
CA PRO A 46 -0.05 -2.71 9.59
C PRO A 46 -0.18 -3.68 8.40
N ALA A 47 -1.36 -3.76 7.77
CA ALA A 47 -1.62 -4.69 6.66
C ALA A 47 -0.71 -4.42 5.44
N PHE A 48 -0.42 -3.15 5.14
CA PHE A 48 0.52 -2.77 4.08
C PHE A 48 2.00 -2.91 4.49
N GLU A 49 2.30 -3.07 5.78
CA GLU A 49 3.61 -3.52 6.25
C GLU A 49 3.78 -5.06 6.10
N GLY A 50 2.70 -5.77 5.73
CA GLY A 50 2.66 -7.23 5.63
C GLY A 50 2.33 -7.96 6.94
N ALA A 51 2.06 -7.23 8.03
CA ALA A 51 1.72 -7.85 9.32
C ALA A 51 0.23 -8.24 9.40
N HIS A 52 -0.07 -9.22 10.26
CA HIS A 52 -1.39 -9.87 10.42
C HIS A 52 -1.98 -10.52 9.16
N ILE A 53 -1.17 -10.67 8.10
CA ILE A 53 -1.48 -11.48 6.91
C ILE A 53 -0.64 -12.76 7.01
N LYS A 54 -1.27 -13.94 6.88
CA LYS A 54 -0.64 -15.26 7.12
C LYS A 54 0.72 -15.42 6.44
N ASP A 55 0.76 -15.09 5.15
CA ASP A 55 1.94 -15.23 4.29
C ASP A 55 2.53 -13.83 3.95
N GLY A 56 2.30 -12.85 4.82
CA GLY A 56 2.71 -11.46 4.64
C GLY A 56 4.11 -11.15 5.19
N MET A 57 4.78 -10.17 4.59
CA MET A 57 6.13 -9.74 4.97
C MET A 57 6.40 -8.26 4.64
N ARG A 58 7.39 -7.65 5.30
CA ARG A 58 7.93 -6.34 4.85
C ARG A 58 8.63 -6.46 3.49
N ALA A 59 8.80 -5.35 2.80
CA ALA A 59 9.45 -5.34 1.49
C ALA A 59 10.94 -5.73 1.58
N ALA A 60 11.26 -6.96 1.17
CA ALA A 60 12.60 -7.53 1.17
C ALA A 60 12.74 -8.55 0.02
N ARG A 61 13.96 -9.07 -0.22
CA ARG A 61 14.19 -10.10 -1.25
C ARG A 61 13.25 -11.30 -1.07
N GLY A 62 12.72 -11.82 -2.18
CA GLY A 62 11.78 -12.95 -2.16
C GLY A 62 10.30 -12.58 -1.94
N ASN A 63 9.92 -11.29 -1.95
CA ASN A 63 8.51 -10.88 -1.93
C ASN A 63 7.87 -10.84 -3.34
N ARG A 64 6.60 -11.26 -3.48
CA ARG A 64 5.70 -10.86 -4.59
C ARG A 64 4.27 -11.34 -4.39
N VAL A 65 3.31 -10.61 -4.98
CA VAL A 65 2.25 -11.19 -5.81
C VAL A 65 2.07 -10.27 -7.04
N ARG A 66 1.70 -10.83 -8.19
CA ARG A 66 1.16 -10.09 -9.35
C ARG A 66 0.30 -11.06 -10.17
N VAL A 67 -1.00 -11.08 -9.89
CA VAL A 67 -1.98 -11.98 -10.53
C VAL A 67 -2.38 -11.41 -11.89
N TYR A 68 -2.59 -12.27 -12.89
CA TYR A 68 -3.01 -11.92 -14.25
C TYR A 68 -4.19 -12.80 -14.70
N GLY A 69 -5.41 -12.27 -14.63
CA GLY A 69 -6.61 -13.06 -14.94
C GLY A 69 -6.80 -14.21 -13.95
N ARG A 70 -7.15 -15.41 -14.46
CA ARG A 70 -7.20 -16.65 -13.66
C ARG A 70 -5.80 -17.24 -13.35
N TRP A 71 -4.70 -16.62 -13.81
CA TRP A 71 -3.33 -17.12 -13.63
C TRP A 71 -2.56 -16.33 -12.56
N ILE A 72 -1.85 -17.03 -11.67
CA ILE A 72 -0.99 -16.43 -10.63
C ILE A 72 0.48 -16.50 -11.11
N LEU A 73 1.22 -15.39 -11.08
CA LEU A 73 2.61 -15.32 -11.55
C LEU A 73 3.61 -14.77 -10.50
N TYR A 74 4.88 -15.18 -10.59
CA TYR A 74 6.10 -14.71 -9.87
C TYR A 74 7.36 -15.14 -10.67
N GLN A 75 8.61 -14.66 -10.56
CA GLN A 75 9.28 -13.41 -10.11
C GLN A 75 9.04 -12.83 -8.70
N THR A 76 10.12 -12.37 -8.04
CA THR A 76 10.17 -11.62 -6.77
C THR A 76 11.17 -10.46 -6.82
N ILE A 77 11.30 -9.61 -5.78
CA ILE A 77 12.50 -8.76 -5.65
C ILE A 77 13.75 -9.65 -5.55
N GLY A 78 14.68 -9.46 -6.48
CA GLY A 78 15.91 -10.25 -6.60
C GLY A 78 15.76 -11.56 -7.38
N GLY A 79 14.58 -11.88 -7.92
CA GLY A 79 14.36 -13.09 -8.73
C GLY A 79 14.46 -14.42 -7.97
N LEU A 80 14.46 -14.38 -6.64
CA LEU A 80 14.55 -15.56 -5.77
C LEU A 80 13.20 -16.28 -5.63
N THR A 81 13.21 -17.47 -5.04
CA THR A 81 12.01 -18.18 -4.56
C THR A 81 11.13 -17.26 -3.71
N PRO A 82 9.80 -17.25 -3.89
CA PRO A 82 8.89 -16.47 -3.05
C PRO A 82 8.87 -17.00 -1.61
N VAL A 83 8.99 -16.08 -0.65
CA VAL A 83 8.91 -16.36 0.80
C VAL A 83 7.79 -15.58 1.51
N GLY A 84 7.05 -14.74 0.78
CA GLY A 84 5.90 -14.00 1.30
C GLY A 84 5.43 -12.86 0.40
N ILE A 85 4.45 -12.10 0.89
CA ILE A 85 3.76 -11.04 0.17
C ILE A 85 3.94 -9.69 0.89
N CYS A 86 4.49 -8.69 0.21
CA CYS A 86 4.57 -7.31 0.72
C CYS A 86 3.30 -6.52 0.45
N GLY A 87 3.10 -5.37 1.13
CA GLY A 87 1.89 -4.54 1.00
C GLY A 87 1.51 -4.17 -0.43
N SER A 88 2.47 -3.91 -1.32
CA SER A 88 2.21 -3.68 -2.74
C SER A 88 1.72 -4.95 -3.47
N GLY A 89 2.26 -6.13 -3.12
CA GLY A 89 1.74 -7.43 -3.58
C GLY A 89 0.36 -7.76 -3.01
N VAL A 90 0.06 -7.37 -1.77
CA VAL A 90 -1.28 -7.49 -1.16
C VAL A 90 -2.27 -6.62 -1.92
N LEU A 91 -1.90 -5.37 -2.25
CA LEU A 91 -2.72 -4.46 -3.04
C LEU A 91 -2.95 -4.99 -4.46
N ASP A 92 -1.91 -5.44 -5.16
CA ASP A 92 -2.02 -6.08 -6.49
C ASP A 92 -2.90 -7.33 -6.46
N ALA A 93 -2.79 -8.15 -5.40
CA ALA A 93 -3.64 -9.33 -5.20
C ALA A 93 -5.12 -8.92 -5.05
N VAL A 94 -5.44 -8.00 -4.13
CA VAL A 94 -6.82 -7.53 -3.91
C VAL A 94 -7.40 -6.89 -5.18
N VAL A 95 -6.63 -6.04 -5.86
CA VAL A 95 -7.05 -5.38 -7.11
C VAL A 95 -7.35 -6.40 -8.21
N THR A 96 -6.50 -7.40 -8.42
CA THR A 96 -6.77 -8.40 -9.46
C THR A 96 -7.90 -9.35 -9.05
N LEU A 97 -7.95 -9.85 -7.81
CA LEU A 97 -9.02 -10.75 -7.34
C LEU A 97 -10.41 -10.08 -7.45
N ARG A 98 -10.50 -8.76 -7.23
CA ARG A 98 -11.70 -7.95 -7.53
C ARG A 98 -12.02 -7.89 -9.02
N LYS A 99 -11.02 -7.67 -9.88
CA LYS A 99 -11.19 -7.58 -11.35
C LYS A 99 -11.61 -8.89 -12.00
N VAL A 100 -11.26 -10.05 -11.42
CA VAL A 100 -11.57 -11.38 -11.97
C VAL A 100 -12.76 -12.06 -11.29
N GLY A 101 -13.49 -11.36 -10.42
CA GLY A 101 -14.71 -11.86 -9.79
C GLY A 101 -14.53 -12.86 -8.66
N ILE A 102 -13.29 -13.13 -8.22
CA ILE A 102 -13.02 -14.05 -7.09
C ILE A 102 -13.26 -13.35 -5.74
N LEU A 103 -13.01 -12.04 -5.66
CA LEU A 103 -13.32 -11.24 -4.49
C LEU A 103 -14.51 -10.33 -4.78
N SER A 104 -15.52 -10.34 -3.91
CA SER A 104 -16.69 -9.46 -3.95
C SER A 104 -16.38 -8.01 -3.56
N ARG A 105 -17.35 -7.09 -3.72
CA ARG A 105 -17.21 -5.69 -3.27
C ARG A 105 -17.04 -5.54 -1.74
N THR A 106 -17.46 -6.54 -0.96
CA THR A 106 -17.39 -6.54 0.52
C THR A 106 -16.17 -7.31 1.06
N GLY A 107 -15.27 -7.77 0.20
CA GLY A 107 -14.09 -8.55 0.63
C GLY A 107 -14.38 -10.03 0.96
N ARG A 108 -15.62 -10.49 0.80
CA ARG A 108 -15.90 -11.94 0.78
C ARG A 108 -15.35 -12.54 -0.52
N THR A 109 -14.73 -13.71 -0.45
CA THR A 109 -14.46 -14.51 -1.65
C THR A 109 -15.77 -15.12 -2.15
N ASP A 110 -16.13 -14.83 -3.40
CA ASP A 110 -17.27 -15.47 -4.05
C ASP A 110 -16.84 -16.87 -4.52
N SER A 111 -17.65 -17.88 -4.24
CA SER A 111 -17.33 -19.27 -4.61
C SER A 111 -17.38 -19.43 -6.13
N ILE A 112 -16.22 -19.56 -6.76
CA ILE A 112 -16.07 -19.78 -8.20
C ILE A 112 -16.82 -21.08 -8.57
N PRO A 113 -17.84 -21.05 -9.45
CA PRO A 113 -18.30 -22.27 -10.12
C PRO A 113 -17.16 -22.78 -11.01
N GLY A 114 -16.79 -24.06 -10.86
CA GLY A 114 -15.55 -24.65 -11.40
C GLY A 114 -15.21 -24.26 -12.83
#